data_AF-A0A0A9YIJ3-F1
#
_entry.id   AF-A0A0A9YIJ3-F1
#
_cell.length_a   1.000
_cell.length_b   1.000
_cell.length_c   1.000
_cell.angle_alpha   90.00
_cell.angle_beta   90.00
_cell.angle_gamma   90.00
#
_symmetry.space_group_name_H-M   'P 1'
#
loop_
_entity.id
_entity.type
_entity.pdbx_description
1 polymer ?
#
loop_
_entity_poly.entity_id
_entity_poly.type
_entity_poly.pdbx_seq_one_letter_code
_entity_poly.pdbx_strand_id
1 'polypeptide(L)'
;MTLSKMRRTARILLTLPENHPRRLLEGSAIMRRCHEYGFLDDEKDKLDYVLSLTVPDILERRLQTIVFRAGLAKSIHHARVLIQQRHIAVAKQIVTIPSFIVRVSSERHIAFADASPFGNGRPGRVKRVRRNATKKKTDGGDDE
;
A
#
# COMPACT_ATOMS: atom_id res chain seq x y z
N MET A 1 11.58 8.01 1.07
CA MET A 1 11.75 9.04 2.11
C MET A 1 12.07 8.36 3.43
N THR A 2 13.00 8.91 4.21
CA THR A 2 13.33 8.37 5.53
C THR A 2 12.87 9.35 6.60
N LEU A 3 12.26 8.84 7.68
CA LEU A 3 11.75 9.63 8.81
C LEU A 3 12.79 10.64 9.33
N SER A 4 14.05 10.21 9.43
CA SER A 4 15.17 11.03 9.87
C SER A 4 15.36 12.28 9.01
N LYS A 5 15.23 12.17 7.67
CA LYS A 5 15.36 13.33 6.78
C LYS A 5 14.21 14.32 6.99
N MET A 6 12.97 13.83 7.12
CA MET A 6 11.80 14.69 7.39
C MET A 6 11.93 15.44 8.70
N ARG A 7 12.26 14.73 9.79
CA ARG A 7 12.48 15.34 11.10
C ARG A 7 13.67 16.31 11.10
N ARG A 8 14.74 16.01 10.36
CA ARG A 8 15.89 16.93 10.21
C ARG A 8 15.45 18.23 9.54
N THR A 9 14.73 18.16 8.43
CA THR A 9 14.23 19.36 7.74
C THR A 9 13.27 20.14 8.62
N ALA A 10 12.31 19.46 9.28
CA ALA A 10 11.38 20.11 10.21
C ALA A 10 12.10 20.87 11.34
N ARG A 11 13.16 20.29 11.95
CA ARG A 11 13.97 20.99 12.96
C ARG A 11 14.62 22.27 12.43
N ILE A 12 15.18 22.23 11.21
CA ILE A 12 15.81 23.41 10.60
C ILE A 12 14.75 24.48 10.31
N LEU A 13 13.59 24.10 9.78
CA LEU A 13 12.51 25.03 9.49
C LEU A 13 11.95 25.67 10.76
N LEU A 14 11.85 24.90 11.85
CA LEU A 14 11.36 25.39 13.13
C LEU A 14 12.28 26.44 13.78
N THR A 15 13.58 26.43 13.46
CA THR A 15 14.51 27.48 13.92
C THR A 15 14.38 28.81 13.16
N LEU A 16 13.76 28.81 11.98
CA LEU A 16 13.55 30.03 11.19
C LEU A 16 12.29 30.76 11.66
N PRO A 17 12.21 32.10 11.52
CA PRO A 17 11.01 32.85 11.87
C PRO A 17 9.83 32.45 10.97
N GLU A 18 8.60 32.59 11.49
CA GLU A 18 7.37 32.11 10.82
C GLU A 18 7.21 32.67 9.39
N ASN A 19 7.53 33.94 9.20
CA ASN A 19 7.39 34.64 7.92
C ASN A 19 8.56 34.39 6.95
N HIS A 20 9.53 33.53 7.29
CA HIS A 20 10.66 33.26 6.41
C HIS A 20 10.20 32.50 5.15
N PRO A 21 10.60 32.91 3.93
CA PRO A 21 10.10 32.32 2.69
C PRO A 21 10.36 30.80 2.60
N ARG A 22 11.53 30.34 3.07
CA ARG A 22 11.83 28.90 3.13
C ARG A 22 10.92 28.12 4.06
N ARG A 23 10.51 28.69 5.20
CA ARG A 23 9.61 28.03 6.16
C ARG A 23 8.22 27.87 5.58
N LEU A 24 7.71 28.90 4.92
CA LEU A 24 6.42 28.86 4.24
C LEU A 24 6.39 27.82 3.11
N LEU A 25 7.40 27.83 2.24
CA LEU A 25 7.43 26.94 1.08
C LEU A 25 7.80 25.49 1.43
N GLU A 26 8.94 25.27 2.09
CA GLU A 26 9.37 23.92 2.44
C GLU A 26 8.47 23.31 3.53
N GLY A 27 7.98 24.12 4.46
CA GLY A 27 7.06 23.70 5.52
C GLY A 27 5.73 23.23 4.96
N SER A 28 5.07 24.03 4.14
CA SER A 28 3.81 23.63 3.48
C SER A 28 3.99 22.40 2.60
N ALA A 29 5.12 22.28 1.88
CA ALA A 29 5.40 21.11 1.05
C ALA A 29 5.58 19.82 1.87
N ILE A 30 6.20 19.89 3.04
CA ILE A 30 6.34 18.73 3.94
C ILE A 30 4.99 18.37 4.55
N MET A 31 4.24 19.37 5.05
CA MET A 31 2.92 19.16 5.66
C MET A 31 1.94 18.51 4.69
N ARG A 32 1.81 19.10 3.49
CA ARG A 32 0.97 18.53 2.42
C ARG A 32 1.33 17.09 2.12
N ARG A 33 2.62 16.76 2.07
CA ARG A 33 3.07 15.39 1.80
C ARG A 33 2.69 14.44 2.95
N CYS A 34 2.83 14.88 4.20
CA CYS A 34 2.43 14.09 5.35
C CYS A 34 0.93 13.76 5.34
N HIS A 35 0.08 14.73 5.01
CA HIS A 35 -1.37 14.53 4.88
C HIS A 35 -1.73 13.65 3.69
N GLU A 36 -1.15 13.91 2.51
CA GLU A 36 -1.45 13.11 1.30
C GLU A 36 -1.14 11.61 1.48
N TYR A 37 -0.09 11.28 2.23
CA TYR A 37 0.27 9.90 2.56
C TYR A 37 -0.39 9.39 3.84
N GLY A 38 -1.10 10.22 4.60
CA GLY A 38 -1.78 9.84 5.84
C GLY A 38 -0.84 9.52 7.00
N PHE A 39 0.33 10.18 7.07
CA PHE A 39 1.20 10.09 8.24
C PHE A 39 0.70 10.95 9.40
N LEU A 40 0.04 12.07 9.06
CA LEU A 40 -0.63 12.96 10.00
C LEU A 40 -2.11 12.99 9.65
N ASP A 41 -2.93 13.29 10.65
CA ASP A 41 -4.34 13.60 10.49
C ASP A 41 -4.51 15.05 9.98
N ASP A 42 -5.63 15.33 9.33
CA ASP A 42 -5.92 16.64 8.72
C ASP A 42 -6.02 17.76 9.78
N GLU A 43 -6.38 17.41 11.02
CA GLU A 43 -6.42 18.34 12.16
C GLU A 43 -5.03 18.77 12.64
N LYS A 44 -4.00 17.97 12.37
CA LYS A 44 -2.63 18.19 12.86
C LYS A 44 -1.82 18.96 11.83
N ASP A 45 -2.10 20.25 11.68
CA ASP A 45 -1.48 21.11 10.65
C ASP A 45 -0.30 21.98 11.14
N LYS A 46 0.43 21.52 12.18
CA LYS A 46 1.64 22.20 12.68
C LYS A 46 2.89 21.39 12.38
N LEU A 47 3.99 22.08 12.02
CA LEU A 47 5.29 21.45 11.77
C LEU A 47 5.82 20.65 12.98
N ASP A 48 5.42 21.01 14.20
CA ASP A 48 5.83 20.32 15.43
C ASP A 48 5.38 18.85 15.43
N TYR A 49 4.22 18.53 14.85
CA TYR A 49 3.72 17.16 14.78
C TYR A 49 4.56 16.27 13.86
N VAL A 50 5.29 16.86 12.90
CA VAL A 50 6.25 16.11 12.06
C VAL A 50 7.43 15.62 12.89
N LEU A 51 7.80 16.31 13.97
CA LEU A 51 8.85 15.85 14.88
C LEU A 51 8.41 14.64 15.69
N SER A 52 7.14 14.58 16.08
CA SER A 52 6.57 13.48 16.88
C SER A 52 6.30 12.20 16.06
N LEU A 53 6.33 12.26 14.72
CA LEU A 53 6.09 11.10 13.86
C LEU A 53 6.98 9.92 14.22
N THR A 54 6.42 8.74 14.40
CA THR A 54 7.14 7.52 14.76
C THR A 54 7.39 6.63 13.54
N VAL A 55 8.19 5.56 13.71
CA VAL A 55 8.41 4.57 12.64
C VAL A 55 7.14 3.78 12.30
N PRO A 56 6.32 3.35 13.28
CA PRO A 56 5.01 2.74 13.02
C PRO A 56 4.14 3.55 12.05
N ASP A 57 4.04 4.87 12.24
CA ASP A 57 3.19 5.72 11.38
C ASP A 57 3.53 5.59 9.89
N ILE A 58 4.81 5.41 9.56
CA ILE A 58 5.24 5.19 8.17
C ILE A 58 5.02 3.74 7.73
N LEU A 59 5.26 2.77 8.62
CA LEU A 59 5.09 1.35 8.30
C LEU A 59 3.61 1.01 8.06
N GLU A 60 2.69 1.67 8.74
CA GLU A 60 1.24 1.48 8.57
C GLU A 60 0.72 1.97 7.23
N ARG A 61 1.46 2.86 6.55
CA ARG A 61 1.09 3.36 5.22
C ARG A 61 1.67 2.54 4.06
N ARG A 62 2.33 1.42 4.34
CA ARG A 62 2.82 0.50 3.31
C ARG A 62 1.67 -0.29 2.72
N LEU A 63 1.72 -0.57 1.42
CA LEU A 63 0.73 -1.39 0.75
C LEU A 63 0.55 -2.76 1.43
N GLN A 64 1.65 -3.34 1.92
CA GLN A 64 1.63 -4.60 2.66
C GLN A 64 0.72 -4.57 3.91
N THR A 65 0.83 -3.53 4.73
CA THR A 65 0.04 -3.39 5.97
C THR A 65 -1.38 -2.95 5.66
N ILE A 66 -1.57 -2.06 4.69
CA ILE A 66 -2.90 -1.63 4.25
C ILE A 66 -3.71 -2.79 3.67
N VAL A 67 -3.13 -3.64 2.82
CA VAL A 67 -3.82 -4.82 2.26
C VAL A 67 -4.24 -5.80 3.36
N PHE A 68 -3.44 -5.94 4.41
CA PHE A 68 -3.80 -6.74 5.59
C PHE A 68 -4.94 -6.09 6.39
N ARG A 69 -4.84 -4.79 6.69
CA ARG A 69 -5.89 -4.03 7.41
C ARG A 69 -7.21 -3.97 6.64
N ALA A 70 -7.17 -3.93 5.32
CA ALA A 70 -8.33 -3.98 4.44
C ALA A 70 -9.00 -5.37 4.38
N GLY A 71 -8.45 -6.39 5.05
CA GLY A 71 -9.02 -7.73 5.11
C GLY A 71 -8.83 -8.59 3.85
N LEU A 72 -8.06 -8.11 2.86
CA LEU A 72 -7.77 -8.85 1.62
C LEU A 72 -6.82 -10.03 1.84
N ALA A 73 -6.05 -10.00 2.93
CA ALA A 73 -5.08 -11.03 3.28
C ALA A 73 -5.24 -11.48 4.74
N LYS A 74 -5.00 -12.77 4.98
CA LYS A 74 -5.06 -13.36 6.34
C LYS A 74 -3.94 -12.92 7.28
N SER A 75 -2.80 -12.51 6.74
CA SER A 75 -1.63 -12.09 7.51
C SER A 75 -0.77 -11.11 6.71
N ILE A 76 0.12 -10.39 7.40
CA ILE A 76 1.08 -9.46 6.79
C ILE A 76 2.01 -10.18 5.80
N HIS A 77 2.38 -11.43 6.08
CA HIS A 77 3.19 -12.26 5.18
C HIS A 77 2.39 -12.71 3.96
N HIS A 78 1.12 -13.06 4.15
CA HIS A 78 0.23 -13.40 3.04
C HIS A 78 0.01 -12.20 2.10
N ALA A 79 -0.21 -11.00 2.64
CA ALA A 79 -0.33 -9.77 1.86
C ALA A 79 0.91 -9.55 0.97
N ARG A 80 2.11 -9.76 1.52
CA ARG A 80 3.37 -9.63 0.77
C ARG A 80 3.42 -10.56 -0.44
N VAL A 81 3.04 -11.82 -0.25
CA VAL A 81 3.03 -12.83 -1.32
C VAL A 81 2.02 -12.46 -2.40
N LEU A 82 0.80 -12.04 -2.02
CA LEU A 82 -0.23 -11.60 -2.96
C LEU A 82 0.22 -10.42 -3.82
N ILE A 83 0.87 -9.43 -3.21
CA ILE A 83 1.41 -8.27 -3.93
C ILE A 83 2.52 -8.71 -4.90
N GLN A 84 3.49 -9.50 -4.45
CA GLN A 84 4.59 -9.96 -5.29
C GLN A 84 4.11 -10.83 -6.47
N GLN A 85 3.09 -11.64 -6.26
CA GLN A 85 2.48 -12.49 -7.29
C GLN A 85 1.51 -11.73 -8.21
N ARG A 86 1.47 -10.39 -8.13
CA ARG A 86 0.67 -9.52 -9.01
C ARG A 86 -0.84 -9.67 -8.83
N HIS A 87 -1.30 -10.02 -7.64
CA HIS A 87 -2.73 -10.20 -7.36
C HIS A 87 -3.43 -8.92 -6.90
N ILE A 88 -2.69 -7.92 -6.42
CA ILE A 88 -3.25 -6.66 -5.90
C ILE A 88 -3.07 -5.53 -6.91
N ALA A 89 -4.13 -4.75 -7.10
CA ALA A 89 -4.11 -3.51 -7.84
C ALA A 89 -4.43 -2.33 -6.91
N VAL A 90 -3.81 -1.19 -7.20
CA VAL A 90 -4.16 0.10 -6.62
C VAL A 90 -4.81 0.91 -7.74
N ALA A 91 -6.10 1.17 -7.60
CA ALA A 91 -6.96 1.62 -8.68
C ALA A 91 -6.85 0.68 -9.90
N LYS A 92 -6.35 1.17 -11.04
CA LYS A 92 -6.24 0.38 -12.28
C LYS A 92 -4.87 -0.27 -12.46
N GLN A 93 -3.89 0.07 -11.61
CA GLN A 93 -2.51 -0.36 -11.79
C GLN A 93 -2.17 -1.52 -10.87
N ILE A 94 -1.60 -2.58 -11.43
CA ILE A 94 -1.06 -3.70 -10.66
C ILE A 94 0.26 -3.26 -10.02
N VAL A 95 0.33 -3.36 -8.69
CA VAL A 95 1.53 -2.99 -7.93
C VAL A 95 2.19 -4.27 -7.41
N THR A 96 3.48 -4.43 -7.69
CA THR A 96 4.26 -5.62 -7.34
C THR A 96 5.19 -5.42 -6.14
N ILE A 97 5.31 -4.18 -5.65
CA ILE A 97 6.24 -3.79 -4.60
C ILE A 97 5.47 -3.61 -3.28
N PRO A 98 5.67 -4.48 -2.26
CA PRO A 98 5.00 -4.35 -0.96
C PRO A 98 5.39 -3.11 -0.17
N SER A 99 6.56 -2.53 -0.48
CA SER A 99 7.09 -1.29 0.12
C SER A 99 6.47 -0.01 -0.45
N PHE A 100 5.51 -0.11 -1.38
CA PHE A 100 4.80 1.03 -1.92
C PHE A 100 4.06 1.76 -0.80
N ILE A 101 4.21 3.10 -0.71
CA ILE A 101 3.50 3.92 0.28
C ILE A 101 2.23 4.41 -0.38
N VAL A 102 1.08 4.07 0.21
CA VAL A 102 -0.23 4.38 -0.40
C VAL A 102 -0.73 5.74 0.07
N ARG A 103 -1.15 6.57 -0.88
CA ARG A 103 -1.82 7.84 -0.61
C ARG A 103 -3.24 7.60 -0.08
N VAL A 104 -3.72 8.48 0.78
CA VAL A 104 -5.08 8.38 1.38
C VAL A 104 -6.16 8.31 0.30
N SER A 105 -6.01 9.07 -0.79
CA SER A 105 -6.96 9.05 -1.92
C SER A 105 -7.00 7.72 -2.68
N SER A 106 -5.87 6.99 -2.75
CA SER A 106 -5.77 5.72 -3.46
C SER A 106 -6.17 4.51 -2.59
N GLU A 107 -6.28 4.70 -1.28
CA GLU A 107 -6.55 3.62 -0.33
C GLU A 107 -7.88 2.91 -0.57
N ARG A 108 -8.93 3.69 -0.86
CA ARG A 108 -10.27 3.16 -1.21
C ARG A 108 -10.29 2.33 -2.49
N HIS A 109 -9.27 2.48 -3.33
CA HIS A 109 -9.19 1.84 -4.64
C HIS A 109 -8.28 0.60 -4.63
N ILE A 110 -7.93 0.09 -3.45
CA ILE A 110 -7.15 -1.15 -3.34
C ILE A 110 -8.10 -2.34 -3.47
N ALA A 111 -7.84 -3.18 -4.46
CA ALA A 111 -8.61 -4.39 -4.70
C ALA A 111 -7.74 -5.49 -5.32
N PHE A 112 -8.31 -6.68 -5.50
CA PHE A 112 -7.69 -7.68 -6.36
C PHE A 112 -7.69 -7.16 -7.81
N ALA A 113 -6.59 -7.43 -8.52
CA ALA A 113 -6.49 -7.08 -9.94
C ALA A 113 -7.50 -7.89 -10.75
N ASP A 114 -8.13 -7.28 -11.76
CA ASP A 114 -9.10 -7.98 -12.62
C ASP A 114 -8.49 -9.18 -13.34
N ALA A 115 -7.21 -9.07 -13.73
CA ALA A 115 -6.45 -10.15 -14.34
C ALA A 115 -6.06 -11.28 -13.36
N SER A 116 -6.20 -11.06 -12.05
CA SER A 116 -5.88 -12.04 -11.02
C SER A 116 -6.94 -13.14 -10.96
N PRO A 117 -6.55 -14.39 -10.70
CA PRO A 117 -7.52 -15.47 -10.42
C PRO A 117 -8.47 -15.21 -9.25
N PHE A 118 -8.14 -14.28 -8.36
CA PHE A 118 -8.97 -13.87 -7.20
C PHE A 118 -9.89 -12.68 -7.50
N GLY A 119 -9.69 -11.99 -8.62
CA GLY A 119 -10.62 -11.00 -9.15
C GLY A 119 -11.55 -11.72 -10.13
N ASN A 120 -11.33 -11.50 -11.42
CA ASN A 120 -12.12 -12.12 -12.50
C ASN A 120 -11.25 -12.83 -13.55
N GLY A 121 -9.98 -13.09 -13.20
CA GLY A 121 -8.99 -13.67 -14.07
C GLY A 121 -9.14 -15.18 -14.22
N ARG A 122 -8.56 -15.72 -15.30
CA ARG A 122 -8.54 -17.17 -15.54
C ARG A 122 -7.83 -17.89 -14.38
N PRO A 123 -8.32 -19.07 -13.96
CA PRO A 123 -7.65 -19.88 -12.95
C PRO A 123 -6.18 -20.13 -13.30
N GLY A 124 -5.32 -20.07 -12.28
CA GLY A 124 -3.88 -20.29 -12.42
C GLY A 124 -3.52 -21.65 -13.03
N ARG A 125 -2.32 -21.74 -13.61
CA ARG A 125 -1.86 -22.92 -14.38
C ARG A 125 -2.07 -24.24 -13.63
N VAL A 126 -1.60 -24.35 -12.40
CA VAL A 126 -1.69 -25.60 -11.61
C VAL A 126 -3.14 -25.98 -11.33
N LYS A 127 -4.00 -25.01 -10.99
CA LYS A 127 -5.43 -25.26 -10.76
C LYS A 127 -6.12 -25.75 -12.04
N ARG A 128 -5.74 -25.19 -13.20
CA ARG A 128 -6.25 -25.62 -14.51
C ARG A 128 -5.78 -27.03 -14.88
N VAL A 129 -4.50 -27.35 -14.68
CA VAL A 129 -3.95 -28.69 -14.94
C VAL A 129 -4.65 -29.73 -14.06
N ARG A 130 -4.81 -29.46 -12.75
CA ARG A 130 -5.53 -30.36 -11.84
C ARG A 130 -6.99 -30.56 -12.24
N ARG A 131 -7.71 -29.48 -12.58
CA ARG A 131 -9.11 -29.56 -13.05
C ARG A 131 -9.24 -30.42 -14.31
N ASN A 132 -8.31 -30.30 -15.26
CA ASN A 132 -8.33 -31.10 -16.49
C ASN A 132 -8.02 -32.58 -16.20
N ALA A 133 -7.09 -32.87 -15.29
CA ALA A 133 -6.78 -34.23 -14.89
C ALA A 133 -7.96 -34.90 -14.18
N THR A 134 -8.67 -34.20 -13.30
CA THR A 134 -9.91 -34.71 -12.68
C THR A 134 -11.00 -34.95 -13.72
N LYS A 135 -11.17 -34.06 -14.69
CA LYS A 135 -12.17 -34.21 -15.75
C LYS A 135 -11.91 -35.44 -16.63
N LYS A 136 -10.64 -35.72 -16.95
CA LYS A 136 -10.24 -36.91 -17.70
C LYS A 136 -10.48 -38.21 -16.92
N LYS A 137 -10.34 -38.19 -15.59
CA LYS A 137 -10.66 -39.35 -14.75
C LYS A 137 -12.16 -39.64 -14.67
N THR A 138 -13.01 -38.61 -14.71
CA THR A 138 -14.46 -38.79 -14.68
C THR A 138 -15.03 -39.24 -16.03
N ASP A 139 -14.52 -38.72 -17.15
CA ASP A 139 -14.95 -39.15 -18.51
C ASP A 139 -14.46 -40.57 -18.88
N GLY A 140 -13.39 -41.06 -18.24
CA GLY A 140 -12.82 -42.39 -18.52
C GLY A 140 -13.33 -43.51 -17.61
N GLY A 141 -14.39 -43.26 -16.84
CA GLY A 141 -15.00 -44.22 -15.91
C GLY A 141 -16.36 -44.76 -16.33
N ASP A 142 -16.84 -44.41 -17.52
CA ASP A 142 -18.15 -44.84 -18.07
C ASP A 142 -18.04 -46.03 -19.06
N ASP A 143 -16.91 -46.75 -19.08
CA ASP A 143 -16.68 -47.95 -19.92
C ASP A 143 -16.53 -49.26 -19.08
N GLU A 144 -17.28 -49.41 -17.99
CA GLU A 144 -17.44 -50.71 -17.28
C GLU A 144 -18.86 -50.94 -16.76
#